data_AF-A0A922MV18-F1
#
_entry.id   AF-A0A922MV18-F1
#
_cell.length_a   1.000
_cell.length_b   1.000
_cell.length_c   1.000
_cell.angle_alpha   90.00
_cell.angle_beta   90.00
_cell.angle_gamma   90.00
#
_symmetry.space_group_name_H-M   'P 1'
#
loop_
_entity.id
_entity.type
_entity.pdbx_description
1 polymer ?
#
loop_
_entity_poly.entity_id
_entity_poly.type
_entity_poly.pdbx_seq_one_letter_code
_entity_poly.pdbx_strand_id
1 'polypeptide(L)'
;MYNPAITVRRIDVLIRILGNRKVILAANPVRSYSSEDKVTIGDVSKEIKSPKKVEYVPRKYLTIEDTEIKSLSQSTLRNLRWMMQKDLLGQDMFLLGRPGPSR
;
A
#
# COMPACT_ATOMS: atom_id res chain seq x y z
N MET A 1 7.00 10.14 -18.44
CA MET A 1 6.27 9.56 -17.30
C MET A 1 6.92 10.04 -16.02
N TYR A 2 6.19 10.76 -15.17
CA TYR A 2 6.69 11.23 -13.87
C TYR A 2 6.81 10.01 -12.94
N ASN A 3 8.03 9.68 -12.51
CA ASN A 3 8.26 8.56 -11.59
C ASN A 3 8.58 9.11 -10.19
N PRO A 4 7.59 9.16 -9.28
CA PRO A 4 7.75 9.77 -7.96
C PRO A 4 8.88 9.12 -7.14
N ALA A 5 9.19 7.84 -7.37
CA ALA A 5 10.26 7.14 -6.67
C ALA A 5 11.66 7.65 -7.07
N ILE A 6 11.85 8.08 -8.32
CA ILE A 6 13.12 8.67 -8.79
C ILE A 6 13.30 10.07 -8.19
N THR A 7 12.23 10.85 -8.14
CA THR A 7 12.22 12.21 -7.57
C THR A 7 12.59 12.20 -6.09
N VAL A 8 11.99 11.28 -5.31
CA VAL A 8 12.29 11.13 -3.87
C VAL A 8 13.75 10.75 -3.63
N ARG A 9 14.29 9.79 -4.41
CA ARG A 9 15.72 9.42 -4.31
C ARG A 9 16.64 10.59 -4.64
N ARG A 10 16.29 11.42 -5.62
CA ARG A 10 17.06 12.61 -5.99
C ARG A 10 17.07 13.64 -4.86
N ILE A 11 15.92 13.87 -4.21
CA ILE A 11 15.81 14.80 -3.08
C ILE A 11 16.64 14.31 -1.89
N ASP A 12 16.59 13.01 -1.55
CA ASP A 12 17.40 12.43 -0.46
C ASP A 12 18.91 12.59 -0.71
N VAL A 13 19.35 12.35 -1.94
CA VAL A 13 20.75 12.55 -2.34
C VAL A 13 21.13 14.02 -2.23
N LEU A 14 20.24 14.94 -2.64
CA LEU A 14 20.48 16.38 -2.62
C LEU A 14 20.60 16.89 -1.18
N ILE A 15 19.71 16.47 -0.29
CA ILE A 15 19.76 16.77 1.16
C ILE A 15 21.05 16.23 1.79
N ARG A 16 21.49 15.03 1.39
CA ARG A 16 22.75 14.44 1.86
C ARG A 16 23.97 15.26 1.42
N ILE A 17 23.97 15.75 0.17
CA ILE A 17 25.07 16.54 -0.39
C ILE A 17 25.13 17.92 0.26
N LEU A 18 23.98 18.60 0.39
CA LEU A 18 23.93 19.95 0.99
C LEU A 18 24.12 19.94 2.51
N GLY A 19 23.69 18.88 3.20
CA GLY A 19 23.64 18.85 4.65
C GLY A 19 24.99 18.67 5.36
N ASN A 20 26.04 18.21 4.65
CA ASN A 20 27.40 17.90 5.14
C ASN A 20 27.51 17.25 6.55
N ARG A 21 26.43 16.65 7.08
CA ARG A 21 26.31 16.21 8.46
C ARG A 21 26.36 14.70 8.55
N LYS A 22 27.33 14.20 9.32
CA LYS A 22 27.31 12.85 9.91
C LYS A 22 26.30 12.85 11.06
N VAL A 23 25.01 12.71 10.79
CA VAL A 23 24.01 12.53 11.86
C VAL A 23 23.05 11.42 11.45
N ILE A 24 23.16 10.33 12.21
CA ILE A 24 22.16 9.36 12.66
C ILE A 24 20.90 9.27 11.79
N LEU A 25 20.68 8.05 11.29
CA LEU A 25 19.47 7.57 10.61
C LEU A 25 18.20 7.84 11.44
N ALA A 26 17.75 9.08 11.53
CA ALA A 26 16.37 9.38 11.83
C ALA A 26 15.57 8.95 10.61
N ALA A 27 14.64 8.00 10.82
CA ALA A 27 13.80 7.44 9.78
C ALA A 27 13.17 8.59 8.97
N ASN A 28 13.49 8.65 7.68
CA ASN A 28 13.02 9.67 6.77
C ASN A 28 11.48 9.64 6.72
N PRO A 29 10.76 10.63 7.27
CA PRO A 29 9.31 10.62 7.28
C PRO A 29 8.73 10.81 5.87
N VAL A 30 9.54 11.09 4.85
CA VAL A 30 9.12 11.26 3.44
C VAL A 30 8.50 9.98 2.84
N ARG A 31 8.55 8.83 3.55
CA ARG A 31 7.76 7.64 3.20
C ARG A 31 6.27 7.74 3.58
N SER A 32 5.84 8.78 4.27
CA SER A 32 4.42 9.11 4.40
C SER A 32 3.96 9.89 3.17
N TYR A 33 3.83 9.21 2.04
CA TYR A 33 2.80 9.63 1.09
C TYR A 33 1.46 9.31 1.75
N SER A 34 0.99 10.26 2.55
CA SER A 34 -0.41 10.37 2.95
C SER A 34 -1.07 11.27 1.92
N SER A 35 -1.26 10.77 0.70
CA SER A 35 -2.40 11.25 -0.06
C SER A 35 -3.62 10.57 0.55
N GLU A 36 -4.69 11.32 0.74
CA GLU A 36 -6.02 10.81 1.07
C GLU A 36 -6.51 9.94 -0.09
N ASP A 37 -5.90 8.76 -0.28
CA ASP A 37 -6.17 7.88 -1.39
C ASP A 37 -7.46 7.13 -1.09
N LYS A 38 -8.49 7.45 -1.87
CA LYS A 38 -9.74 6.71 -1.92
C LYS A 38 -9.57 5.54 -2.87
N VAL A 39 -9.78 4.32 -2.39
CA VAL A 39 -9.76 3.10 -3.22
C VAL A 39 -11.16 2.82 -3.71
N THR A 40 -11.31 2.58 -5.00
CA THR A 40 -12.57 2.19 -5.65
C THR A 40 -12.41 0.82 -6.30
N ILE A 41 -13.26 -0.14 -5.96
CA ILE A 41 -13.35 -1.44 -6.66
C ILE A 41 -14.77 -1.58 -7.21
N GLY A 42 -14.95 -1.23 -8.47
CA GLY A 42 -16.28 -1.15 -9.10
C GLY A 42 -17.12 -0.04 -8.46
N ASP A 43 -18.22 -0.42 -7.83
CA ASP A 43 -19.21 0.44 -7.20
C ASP A 43 -18.91 0.80 -5.73
N VAL A 44 -17.93 0.11 -5.12
CA VAL A 44 -17.61 0.27 -3.70
C VAL A 44 -16.36 1.13 -3.55
N SER A 45 -16.43 2.10 -2.65
CA SER A 45 -15.31 2.99 -2.38
C SER A 45 -15.05 3.18 -0.90
N LYS A 46 -13.77 3.24 -0.53
CA LYS A 46 -13.32 3.40 0.85
C LYS A 46 -12.07 4.27 0.92
N GLU A 47 -12.03 5.14 1.92
CA GLU A 47 -10.86 5.97 2.23
C GLU A 47 -9.77 5.14 2.91
N ILE A 48 -8.52 5.27 2.46
CA ILE A 48 -7.38 4.59 3.08
C ILE A 48 -7.03 5.29 4.38
N LYS A 49 -7.10 4.54 5.49
CA LYS A 49 -6.63 4.98 6.80
C LYS A 49 -5.18 4.57 6.98
N SER A 50 -4.36 5.46 7.54
CA SER A 50 -3.01 5.12 7.96
C SER A 50 -3.04 4.00 9.01
N PRO A 51 -2.38 2.86 8.78
CA PRO A 51 -2.44 1.73 9.69
C PRO A 51 -1.73 2.08 11.00
N LYS A 52 -2.36 1.76 12.15
CA LYS A 52 -1.76 1.97 13.49
C LYS A 52 -0.48 1.15 13.69
N LYS A 53 -0.43 -0.05 13.11
CA LYS A 53 0.71 -0.96 13.17
C LYS A 53 1.05 -1.43 11.76
N VAL A 54 2.13 -0.87 11.22
CA VAL A 54 2.53 -1.10 9.83
C VAL A 54 3.07 -2.53 9.62
N GLU A 55 3.63 -3.15 10.66
CA GLU A 55 4.14 -4.53 10.57
C GLU A 55 3.07 -5.58 10.28
N TYR A 56 1.81 -5.35 10.66
CA TYR A 56 0.71 -6.29 10.43
C TYR A 56 0.05 -6.13 9.07
N VAL A 57 0.48 -5.14 8.27
CA VAL A 57 -0.04 -4.95 6.92
C VAL A 57 0.66 -5.95 6.00
N PRO A 58 -0.07 -6.88 5.35
CA PRO A 58 0.53 -7.85 4.44
C PRO A 58 1.20 -7.14 3.26
N ARG A 59 2.49 -7.38 3.07
CA ARG A 59 3.28 -6.82 1.96
C ARG A 59 3.58 -7.90 0.92
N LYS A 60 3.85 -7.50 -0.32
CA LYS A 60 4.29 -8.37 -1.43
C LYS A 60 3.22 -9.32 -2.02
N TYR A 61 1.95 -9.17 -1.66
CA TYR A 61 0.85 -9.95 -2.26
C TYR A 61 0.37 -9.38 -3.60
N LEU A 62 0.53 -8.08 -3.80
CA LEU A 62 0.28 -7.40 -5.06
C LEU A 62 1.62 -7.16 -5.74
N THR A 63 1.82 -7.76 -6.91
CA THR A 63 2.93 -7.41 -7.80
C THR A 63 2.46 -6.24 -8.65
N ILE A 64 3.03 -5.07 -8.41
CA ILE A 64 2.78 -3.87 -9.20
C ILE A 64 3.96 -3.79 -10.17
N GLU A 65 3.70 -4.01 -11.46
CA GLU A 65 4.70 -3.84 -12.51
C GLU A 65 4.44 -2.49 -13.20
N ASP A 66 5.46 -1.62 -13.19
CA ASP A 66 5.62 -0.31 -13.85
C ASP A 66 4.56 0.79 -13.67
N THR A 67 3.35 0.48 -13.23
CA THR A 67 2.24 1.36 -12.76
C THR A 67 0.92 0.59 -12.74
N GLU A 68 0.91 -0.65 -13.23
CA GLU A 68 -0.26 -1.51 -13.30
C GLU A 68 -0.16 -2.64 -12.27
N ILE A 69 -1.27 -2.89 -11.57
CA ILE A 69 -1.37 -4.06 -10.71
C ILE A 69 -1.40 -5.26 -11.66
N LYS A 70 -0.38 -6.13 -11.60
CA LYS A 70 -0.35 -7.38 -12.36
C LYS A 70 -1.71 -8.07 -12.21
N SER A 71 -2.29 -8.46 -13.34
CA SER A 71 -3.69 -8.86 -13.49
C SER A 71 -4.20 -9.68 -12.29
N LEU A 72 -4.87 -8.98 -11.37
CA LEU A 72 -5.62 -9.65 -10.31
C LEU A 72 -6.73 -10.45 -10.97
N SER A 73 -6.87 -11.71 -10.57
CA SER A 73 -7.99 -12.52 -11.05
C SER A 73 -9.32 -11.86 -10.67
N GLN A 74 -10.34 -12.00 -11.53
CA GLN A 74 -11.66 -11.43 -11.25
C GLN A 74 -12.29 -11.99 -9.96
N SER A 75 -11.95 -13.23 -9.58
CA SER A 75 -12.37 -13.79 -8.29
C SER A 75 -11.70 -13.06 -7.12
N THR A 76 -10.41 -12.73 -7.21
CA THR A 76 -9.71 -11.93 -6.19
C THR A 76 -10.31 -10.54 -6.06
N LEU A 77 -10.60 -9.86 -7.17
CA LEU A 77 -11.23 -8.53 -7.15
C LEU A 77 -12.63 -8.56 -6.53
N ARG A 78 -13.43 -9.58 -6.86
CA ARG A 78 -14.75 -9.80 -6.23
C ARG A 78 -14.62 -10.01 -4.73
N ASN A 79 -13.67 -10.82 -4.28
CA ASN A 79 -13.43 -11.06 -2.86
C ASN A 79 -12.97 -9.79 -2.14
N LEU A 80 -12.07 -9.00 -2.75
CA LEU A 80 -11.63 -7.72 -2.19
C LEU A 80 -12.78 -6.70 -2.11
N ARG A 81 -13.65 -6.64 -3.11
CA ARG A 81 -14.86 -5.81 -3.09
C ARG A 81 -15.77 -6.21 -1.93
N TRP A 82 -16.05 -7.51 -1.78
CA TRP A 82 -16.89 -8.02 -0.69
C TRP A 82 -16.29 -7.72 0.69
N MET A 83 -14.98 -7.91 0.84
CA MET A 83 -14.26 -7.56 2.08
C MET A 83 -14.37 -6.07 2.41
N MET A 84 -14.27 -5.21 1.38
CA MET A 84 -14.46 -3.77 1.54
C MET A 84 -15.89 -3.41 1.96
N GLN A 85 -16.91 -4.06 1.38
CA GLN A 85 -18.31 -3.88 1.78
C GLN A 85 -18.55 -4.31 3.23
N LYS A 86 -18.00 -5.45 3.64
CA LYS A 86 -18.14 -5.96 5.02
C LYS A 86 -17.51 -5.04 6.05
N ASP A 87 -16.33 -4.50 5.73
CA ASP A 87 -15.68 -3.51 6.57
C ASP A 87 -16.49 -2.21 6.69
N LEU A 88 -17.11 -1.73 5.60
CA LEU A 88 -18.01 -0.55 5.65
C LEU A 88 -19.24 -0.79 6.54
N LEU A 89 -19.74 -2.03 6.59
CA LEU A 89 -20.84 -2.42 7.49
C LEU A 89 -20.39 -2.62 8.94
N GLY A 90 -19.08 -2.52 9.24
CA GLY A 90 -18.53 -2.80 10.55
C GLY A 90 -18.67 -4.26 10.98
N GLN A 91 -18.75 -5.19 10.02
CA GLN A 91 -18.86 -6.62 10.29
C GLN A 91 -17.48 -7.28 10.29
N ASP A 92 -17.25 -8.12 11.28
CA ASP A 92 -16.04 -8.93 11.35
C ASP A 92 -16.00 -9.97 10.22
N MET A 93 -14.78 -10.28 9.78
CA MET A 93 -14.53 -11.27 8.73
C MET A 93 -13.62 -12.36 9.25
N PHE A 94 -14.01 -13.61 9.02
CA PHE A 94 -13.20 -14.78 9.32
C PHE A 94 -12.67 -15.35 8.01
N LEU A 95 -11.34 -15.39 7.87
CA LEU A 95 -10.70 -16.08 6.76
C LEU A 95 -10.66 -17.58 7.09
N LEU A 96 -11.45 -18.37 6.36
CA LEU A 96 -11.51 -19.81 6.51
C LEU A 96 -10.66 -20.47 5.41
N GLY A 97 -9.75 -21.38 5.80
CA GLY A 97 -8.92 -22.15 4.87
C GLY A 97 -7.51 -22.39 5.38
N ARG A 98 -6.79 -23.32 4.73
CA ARG A 98 -5.36 -23.53 5.01
C ARG A 98 -4.58 -22.29 4.56
N PRO A 99 -3.64 -21.78 5.37
CA PRO A 99 -2.79 -20.68 4.93
C PRO A 99 -1.85 -21.19 3.83
N GLY A 100 -2.02 -20.69 2.61
CA GLY A 100 -1.15 -20.99 1.46
C GLY A 100 -1.88 -21.71 0.32
N PRO A 101 -1.31 -21.69 -0.89
CA PRO A 101 -1.90 -22.39 -2.03
C PRO A 101 -1.98 -23.88 -1.70
N SER A 102 -3.21 -24.41 -1.65
CA SER A 102 -3.43 -25.85 -1.79
C SER A 102 -2.97 -26.20 -3.19
N ARG A 103 -1.76 -26.74 -3.30
CA ARG A 103 -1.36 -27.48 -4.50
C ARG A 103 -2.24 -28.71 -4.63
#